data_AF-A0A510VPL6-F1
#
_entry.id   AF-A0A510VPL6-F1
#
_cell.length_a   1.000
_cell.length_b   1.000
_cell.length_c   1.000
_cell.angle_alpha   90.00
_cell.angle_beta   90.00
_cell.angle_gamma   90.00
#
_symmetry.space_group_name_H-M   'P 1'
#
loop_
_entity.id
_entity.type
_entity.pdbx_description
1 polymer ?
#
loop_
_entity_poly.entity_id
_entity_poly.type
_entity_poly.pdbx_seq_one_letter_code
_entity_poly.pdbx_strand_id
1 'polypeptide(L)'
;MKTRELEARVKNLGFYVKNHDGDLFIRSNFDCFVWFARVSTNLLNEMSMSGGEQITNETELFDLIVEYARTPLAEREEPKKYRARIPEISYLGEPLFLRKSIIGEFDTYPFVEDDYEEKIKFEFTKQEKSDAPSWIQPEWWEEVK
;
A
#
# COMPACT_ATOMS: atom_id res chain seq x y z
N MET A 1 5.37 -4.28 -12.28
CA MET A 1 6.19 -3.92 -11.09
C MET A 1 5.32 -3.74 -9.86
N LYS A 2 5.70 -4.36 -8.74
CA LYS A 2 5.00 -4.18 -7.46
C LYS A 2 5.35 -2.83 -6.83
N THR A 3 4.44 -2.25 -6.06
CA THR A 3 4.66 -0.96 -5.37
C THR A 3 5.93 -0.96 -4.50
N ARG A 4 6.19 -2.04 -3.77
CA ARG A 4 7.41 -2.17 -2.96
C ARG A 4 8.69 -2.31 -3.78
N GLU A 5 8.59 -2.97 -4.93
CA GLU A 5 9.72 -3.10 -5.85
C GLU A 5 10.11 -1.71 -6.38
N LEU A 6 9.12 -0.88 -6.74
CA LEU A 6 9.34 0.52 -7.08
C LEU A 6 10.03 1.27 -5.93
N GLU A 7 9.49 1.22 -4.71
CA GLU A 7 10.07 1.91 -3.56
C GLU A 7 11.52 1.54 -3.29
N ALA A 8 11.86 0.25 -3.39
CA ALA A 8 13.22 -0.24 -3.22
C ALA A 8 14.16 0.26 -4.33
N ARG A 9 13.71 0.21 -5.59
CA ARG A 9 14.49 0.70 -6.74
C ARG A 9 14.72 2.22 -6.65
N VAL A 10 13.69 3.00 -6.27
CA VAL A 10 13.80 4.46 -6.07
C VAL A 10 14.80 4.80 -4.95
N LYS A 11 14.77 4.07 -3.83
CA LYS A 11 15.75 4.25 -2.73
C LYS A 11 17.18 3.95 -3.15
N ASN A 12 17.38 2.90 -3.95
CA ASN A 12 18.70 2.55 -4.49
C ASN A 12 19.26 3.62 -5.45
N LEU A 13 18.40 4.39 -6.11
CA LEU A 13 18.79 5.52 -6.95
C LEU A 13 19.16 6.79 -6.14
N GLY A 14 19.02 6.76 -4.81
CA GLY A 14 19.36 7.87 -3.92
C GLY A 14 18.19 8.81 -3.61
N PHE A 15 16.96 8.37 -3.85
CA PHE A 15 15.75 9.15 -3.59
C PHE A 15 14.97 8.61 -2.38
N TYR A 16 14.09 9.44 -1.83
CA TYR A 16 13.13 9.05 -0.81
C TYR A 16 11.74 8.88 -1.38
N VAL A 17 10.99 7.92 -0.83
CA VAL A 17 9.57 7.73 -1.14
C VAL A 17 8.74 8.00 0.11
N LYS A 18 7.70 8.81 -0.03
CA LYS A 18 6.63 8.98 0.96
C LYS A 18 5.31 8.56 0.34
N ASN A 19 4.54 7.75 1.05
CA ASN A 19 3.19 7.39 0.67
C ASN A 19 2.20 8.34 1.36
N HIS A 20 1.26 8.90 0.61
CA HIS A 20 0.18 9.73 1.14
C HIS A 20 -1.07 9.56 0.29
N ASP A 21 -2.18 9.16 0.92
CA ASP A 21 -3.52 9.02 0.33
C ASP A 21 -3.58 8.26 -1.01
N GLY A 22 -2.78 7.20 -1.15
CA GLY A 22 -2.77 6.40 -2.39
C GLY A 22 -1.91 6.99 -3.51
N ASP A 23 -0.99 7.89 -3.16
CA ASP A 23 0.03 8.42 -4.04
C ASP A 23 1.43 8.18 -3.46
N LEU A 24 2.36 7.85 -4.36
CA LEU A 24 3.79 7.82 -4.06
C LEU A 24 4.40 9.16 -4.43
N PHE A 25 4.98 9.81 -3.44
CA PHE A 25 5.74 11.03 -3.59
C PHE A 25 7.23 10.75 -3.51
N ILE A 26 7.93 11.02 -4.60
CA ILE A 26 9.36 10.79 -4.73
C ILE A 26 10.10 12.10 -4.54
N ARG A 27 11.13 12.09 -3.67
CA ARG A 27 11.91 13.26 -3.26
C ARG A 27 13.41 13.01 -3.43
N SER A 28 14.17 14.03 -3.84
CA SER A 28 15.64 13.99 -3.74
C SER A 28 16.08 14.30 -2.30
N ASN A 29 17.37 14.10 -2.00
CA ASN A 29 17.95 14.40 -0.69
C ASN A 29 18.04 15.90 -0.37
N PHE A 30 17.65 16.78 -1.30
CA PHE A 30 17.64 18.22 -1.04
C PHE A 30 16.39 18.62 -0.26
N ASP A 31 16.61 19.32 0.84
CA ASP A 31 15.63 19.70 1.87
C ASP A 31 14.67 20.82 1.43
N CYS A 32 14.37 20.90 0.12
CA CYS A 32 13.40 21.84 -0.42
C CYS A 32 12.12 21.10 -0.83
N PHE A 33 10.99 21.75 -0.57
CA PHE A 33 9.61 21.24 -0.65
C PHE A 33 9.11 20.86 -2.07
N VAL A 34 10.03 20.54 -2.99
CA VAL A 34 9.72 20.23 -4.39
C VAL A 34 9.53 18.73 -4.53
N TRP A 35 8.32 18.34 -4.91
CA TRP A 35 8.02 16.96 -5.26
C TRP A 35 8.59 16.67 -6.64
N PHE A 36 9.49 15.69 -6.71
CA PHE A 36 10.11 15.36 -8.00
C PHE A 36 9.17 14.54 -8.83
N ALA A 37 8.49 13.55 -8.25
CA ALA A 37 7.42 12.85 -8.93
C ALA A 37 6.26 12.48 -7.99
N ARG A 38 5.04 12.54 -8.53
CA ARG A 38 3.82 11.95 -7.93
C ARG A 38 3.35 10.84 -8.86
N VAL A 39 3.04 9.67 -8.31
CA VAL A 39 2.45 8.55 -9.05
C VAL A 39 1.29 7.98 -8.24
N SER A 40 0.11 7.93 -8.85
CA SER A 40 -1.04 7.33 -8.18
C SER A 40 -0.92 5.80 -8.12
N THR A 41 -1.17 5.24 -6.93
CA THR A 41 -1.27 3.79 -6.72
C THR A 41 -2.67 3.27 -7.00
N ASN A 42 -3.67 4.15 -7.01
CA ASN A 42 -5.09 3.77 -7.00
C ASN A 42 -5.84 4.23 -8.26
N LEU A 43 -5.27 5.13 -9.05
CA LEU A 43 -5.88 5.69 -10.27
C LEU A 43 -5.02 5.47 -11.51
N LEU A 44 -5.66 5.62 -12.68
CA LEU A 44 -5.06 5.41 -13.98
C LEU A 44 -3.98 6.47 -14.27
N ASN A 45 -2.73 6.01 -14.40
CA ASN A 45 -1.58 6.64 -15.08
C ASN A 45 -1.39 8.17 -14.89
N GLU A 46 -1.71 8.72 -13.73
CA GLU A 46 -1.37 10.11 -13.42
C GLU A 46 0.08 10.16 -12.90
N MET A 47 0.94 10.86 -13.65
CA MET A 47 2.28 11.23 -13.21
C MET A 47 2.48 12.73 -13.34
N SER A 48 3.07 13.34 -12.32
CA SER A 48 3.55 14.72 -12.38
C SER A 48 5.01 14.73 -11.98
N MET A 49 5.86 15.37 -12.79
CA MET A 49 7.29 15.51 -12.50
C MET A 49 7.66 17.00 -12.51
N SER A 50 8.36 17.47 -11.48
CA SER A 50 8.87 18.85 -11.42
C SER A 50 10.33 18.83 -10.96
N GLY A 51 11.20 19.58 -11.64
CA GLY A 51 12.64 19.55 -11.38
C GLY A 51 13.32 20.89 -11.61
N GLY A 52 14.30 21.18 -10.76
CA GLY A 52 15.26 22.28 -10.89
C GLY A 52 16.63 21.82 -10.36
N GLU A 53 17.69 22.21 -11.09
CA GLU A 53 19.11 21.77 -10.99
C GLU A 53 19.38 20.25 -11.10
N GLN A 54 20.61 19.91 -11.53
CA GLN A 54 21.05 18.58 -11.96
C GLN A 54 20.82 17.49 -10.91
N ILE A 55 19.73 16.74 -11.07
CA ILE A 55 19.45 15.55 -10.28
C ILE A 55 20.29 14.40 -10.84
N THR A 56 21.08 13.75 -9.99
CA THR A 56 21.79 12.52 -10.38
C THR A 56 20.78 11.38 -10.52
N ASN A 57 20.89 10.58 -11.59
CA ASN A 57 19.99 9.46 -11.92
C ASN A 57 18.56 9.85 -12.33
N GLU A 58 18.34 11.06 -12.85
CA GLU A 58 17.02 11.54 -13.28
C GLU A 58 16.39 10.66 -14.37
N THR A 59 17.17 10.28 -15.39
CA THR A 59 16.70 9.44 -16.50
C THR A 59 16.27 8.06 -16.00
N GLU A 60 17.09 7.41 -15.17
CA GLU A 60 16.78 6.11 -14.58
C GLU A 60 15.54 6.17 -13.67
N LEU A 61 15.36 7.27 -12.93
CA LEU A 61 14.16 7.47 -12.13
C LEU A 61 12.92 7.65 -13.02
N PHE A 62 13.02 8.44 -14.09
CA PHE A 62 11.93 8.66 -15.02
C PHE A 62 11.49 7.34 -15.68
N ASP A 63 12.44 6.57 -16.21
CA ASP A 63 12.16 5.27 -16.83
C ASP A 63 11.52 4.30 -15.83
N LEU A 64 12.00 4.29 -14.59
CA LEU A 64 11.44 3.48 -13.50
C LEU A 64 9.98 3.85 -13.18
N ILE A 65 9.68 5.14 -13.13
CA ILE A 65 8.32 5.63 -12.90
C ILE A 65 7.40 5.27 -14.07
N VAL A 66 7.86 5.42 -15.32
CA VAL A 66 7.10 5.03 -16.51
C VAL A 66 6.83 3.52 -16.53
N GLU A 67 7.82 2.70 -16.18
CA GLU A 67 7.66 1.24 -16.07
C GLU A 67 6.56 0.88 -15.06
N TYR A 68 6.57 1.51 -13.88
CA TYR A 68 5.54 1.31 -12.87
C TYR A 68 4.16 1.83 -13.31
N ALA A 69 4.10 3.02 -13.90
CA ALA A 69 2.87 3.60 -14.43
C ALA A 69 2.26 2.74 -15.56
N ARG A 70 3.07 1.99 -16.31
CA ARG A 70 2.58 1.04 -17.31
C ARG A 70 2.13 -0.30 -16.73
N THR A 71 2.49 -0.61 -15.49
CA THR A 71 2.05 -1.84 -14.83
C THR A 71 0.53 -1.76 -14.55
N PRO A 72 -0.28 -2.76 -14.90
CA PRO A 72 -1.71 -2.79 -14.53
C PRO A 72 -1.93 -2.69 -13.01
N LEU A 73 -2.98 -2.01 -12.55
CA LEU A 73 -3.25 -1.80 -11.11
C LEU A 73 -3.26 -3.13 -10.32
N ALA A 74 -3.92 -4.16 -10.85
CA ALA A 74 -3.96 -5.49 -10.24
C ALA A 74 -2.57 -6.14 -10.06
N GLU A 75 -1.59 -5.75 -10.89
CA GLU A 75 -0.22 -6.21 -10.80
C GLU A 75 0.65 -5.35 -9.87
N ARG A 76 0.22 -4.14 -9.48
CA ARG A 76 0.95 -3.23 -8.58
C ARG A 76 0.80 -3.58 -7.10
N GLU A 77 -0.34 -4.19 -6.73
CA GLU A 77 -0.64 -4.55 -5.35
C GLU A 77 0.11 -5.81 -4.90
N GLU A 78 0.53 -5.81 -3.63
CA GLU A 78 1.00 -7.03 -2.98
C GLU A 78 -0.18 -7.99 -2.79
N PRO A 79 0.03 -9.30 -2.95
CA PRO A 79 -1.04 -10.27 -2.72
C PRO A 79 -1.50 -10.18 -1.26
N LYS A 80 -2.79 -9.92 -1.07
CA LYS A 80 -3.45 -10.04 0.23
C LYS A 80 -3.63 -11.52 0.50
N LYS A 81 -3.14 -11.97 1.66
CA LYS A 81 -3.05 -13.39 2.00
C LYS A 81 -3.54 -13.69 3.40
N TYR A 82 -3.80 -12.67 4.20
CA TYR A 82 -4.09 -12.85 5.62
C TYR A 82 -5.39 -12.17 5.98
N ARG A 83 -6.16 -12.76 6.87
CA ARG A 83 -7.29 -12.09 7.55
C ARG A 83 -7.11 -12.24 9.05
N ALA A 84 -7.51 -11.23 9.83
CA ALA A 84 -7.41 -11.27 11.28
C ALA A 84 -8.77 -11.56 11.90
N ARG A 85 -9.03 -12.80 12.30
CA ARG A 85 -10.24 -13.24 12.98
C ARG A 85 -10.22 -12.79 14.45
N ILE A 86 -11.32 -12.23 14.92
CA ILE A 86 -11.49 -11.90 16.33
C ILE A 86 -11.94 -13.18 17.07
N PRO A 87 -11.17 -13.70 18.05
CA PRO A 87 -11.54 -14.90 18.77
C PRO A 87 -12.84 -14.71 19.54
N GLU A 88 -13.64 -15.78 19.62
CA GLU A 88 -14.83 -15.88 20.48
C GLU A 88 -15.98 -14.90 20.16
N ILE A 89 -15.79 -14.00 19.19
CA ILE A 89 -16.84 -13.09 18.73
C ILE A 89 -17.38 -13.59 17.39
N SER A 90 -18.72 -13.69 17.31
CA SER A 90 -19.45 -14.02 16.09
C SER A 90 -20.71 -13.16 15.98
N TYR A 91 -21.18 -12.95 14.75
CA TYR A 91 -22.45 -12.29 14.48
C TYR A 91 -23.32 -13.25 13.65
N LEU A 92 -24.51 -13.58 14.17
CA LEU A 92 -25.41 -14.57 13.56
C LEU A 92 -24.77 -15.95 13.31
N GLY A 93 -23.77 -16.33 14.11
CA GLY A 93 -23.03 -17.60 13.98
C GLY A 93 -21.82 -17.52 13.05
N GLU A 94 -21.62 -16.40 12.34
CA GLU A 94 -20.48 -16.19 11.46
C GLU A 94 -19.30 -15.54 12.19
N PRO A 95 -18.05 -15.95 11.88
CA PRO A 95 -16.86 -15.35 12.48
C PRO A 95 -16.68 -13.89 12.05
N LEU A 96 -16.22 -13.04 12.97
CA LEU A 96 -15.89 -11.65 12.67
C LEU A 96 -14.39 -11.47 12.42
N PHE A 97 -14.06 -10.55 11.50
CA PHE A 97 -12.69 -10.22 11.12
C PHE A 97 -12.41 -8.73 11.34
N LEU A 98 -11.17 -8.40 11.68
CA LEU A 98 -10.69 -7.03 11.72
C LEU A 98 -10.65 -6.44 10.31
N ARG A 99 -10.98 -5.16 10.24
CA ARG A 99 -10.91 -4.36 9.02
C ARG A 99 -9.91 -3.23 9.21
N LYS A 100 -9.14 -2.94 8.15
CA LYS A 100 -8.42 -1.67 8.05
C LYS A 100 -9.37 -0.60 7.52
N SER A 101 -9.58 0.45 8.30
CA SER A 101 -10.35 1.62 7.87
C SER A 101 -9.60 2.35 6.75
N ILE A 102 -10.32 3.23 6.03
CA ILE A 102 -9.76 4.03 4.92
C ILE A 102 -8.65 4.97 5.43
N ILE A 103 -8.67 5.34 6.72
CA ILE A 103 -7.68 6.20 7.38
C ILE A 103 -6.47 5.43 7.95
N GLY A 104 -6.38 4.11 7.69
CA GLY A 104 -5.26 3.29 8.13
C GLY A 104 -5.34 2.81 9.58
N GLU A 105 -6.40 3.14 10.31
CA GLU A 105 -6.67 2.61 11.65
C GLU A 105 -7.40 1.26 11.58
N PHE A 106 -7.16 0.39 12.55
CA PHE A 106 -7.87 -0.89 12.68
C PHE A 106 -9.17 -0.66 13.42
N ASP A 107 -10.29 -1.07 12.82
CA ASP A 107 -11.62 -0.94 13.42
C ASP A 107 -12.23 -2.32 13.66
N THR A 108 -12.97 -2.43 14.77
CA THR A 108 -13.67 -3.64 15.22
C THR A 108 -15.16 -3.54 14.90
N TYR A 109 -15.50 -3.18 13.66
CA TYR A 109 -16.91 -3.13 13.26
C TYR A 109 -17.37 -4.52 12.78
N PRO A 110 -18.51 -5.03 13.29
CA PRO A 110 -19.05 -6.31 12.86
C PRO A 110 -19.61 -6.17 11.44
N PHE A 111 -18.96 -6.80 10.46
CA PHE A 111 -19.47 -6.94 9.10
C PHE A 111 -19.59 -8.42 8.75
N VAL A 112 -20.65 -8.76 8.01
CA VAL A 112 -20.87 -10.09 7.43
C VAL A 112 -20.26 -10.09 6.02
N GLU A 113 -19.57 -11.17 5.67
CA GLU A 113 -18.70 -11.31 4.48
C GLU A 113 -19.40 -11.14 3.11
N ASP A 114 -20.73 -10.93 3.09
CA ASP A 114 -21.56 -10.88 1.88
C ASP A 114 -21.61 -9.52 1.16
N ASP A 115 -21.00 -8.46 1.70
CA ASP A 115 -20.83 -7.21 0.95
C ASP A 115 -19.70 -7.39 -0.09
N TYR A 116 -20.11 -7.77 -1.31
CA TYR A 116 -19.25 -8.17 -2.44
C TYR A 116 -18.15 -7.16 -2.85
N GLU A 117 -18.24 -5.89 -2.43
CA GLU A 117 -17.19 -4.87 -2.64
C GLU A 117 -16.19 -4.76 -1.48
N GLU A 118 -16.40 -5.46 -0.35
CA GLU A 118 -15.65 -5.29 0.90
C GLU A 118 -14.67 -6.43 1.23
N LYS A 119 -14.72 -7.59 0.56
CA LYS A 119 -13.78 -8.71 0.83
C LYS A 119 -12.30 -8.29 0.81
N ILE A 120 -11.95 -7.40 -0.13
CA ILE A 120 -10.59 -6.84 -0.27
C ILE A 120 -10.17 -6.01 0.97
N LYS A 121 -11.10 -5.51 1.80
CA LYS A 121 -10.81 -4.69 3.00
C LYS A 121 -10.55 -5.50 4.27
N PHE A 122 -10.89 -6.79 4.29
CA PHE A 122 -10.64 -7.70 5.42
C PHE A 122 -9.35 -8.51 5.25
N GLU A 123 -8.79 -8.49 4.04
CA GLU A 123 -7.54 -9.15 3.75
C GLU A 123 -6.36 -8.17 3.81
N PHE A 124 -5.25 -8.69 4.30
CA PHE A 124 -4.03 -7.98 4.60
C PHE A 124 -2.87 -8.62 3.86
N THR A 125 -1.94 -7.78 3.41
CA THR A 125 -0.65 -8.23 2.87
C THR A 125 0.25 -8.74 4.00
N LYS A 126 1.33 -9.45 3.64
CA LYS A 126 2.32 -9.93 4.63
C LYS A 126 2.91 -8.80 5.49
N GLN A 127 3.13 -7.63 4.90
CA GLN A 127 3.66 -6.48 5.62
C GLN A 127 2.61 -5.82 6.49
N GLU A 128 1.36 -5.68 6.04
CA GLU A 128 0.31 -5.11 6.90
C GLU A 128 0.06 -5.97 8.14
N LYS A 129 0.22 -7.30 8.02
CA LYS A 129 0.29 -8.20 9.17
C LYS A 129 1.51 -7.92 10.06
N SER A 130 2.66 -7.60 9.48
CA SER A 130 3.88 -7.27 10.23
C SER A 130 3.83 -5.89 10.92
N ASP A 131 3.15 -4.93 10.30
CA ASP A 131 2.98 -3.55 10.78
C ASP A 131 1.75 -3.40 11.67
N ALA A 132 1.00 -4.48 11.88
CA ALA A 132 -0.19 -4.51 12.70
C ALA A 132 0.13 -4.07 14.14
N PRO A 133 -0.76 -3.30 14.79
CA PRO A 133 -0.64 -2.95 16.19
C PRO A 133 -0.39 -4.17 17.08
N SER A 134 0.44 -4.00 18.10
CA SER A 134 0.86 -5.09 19.00
C SER A 134 -0.27 -5.72 19.82
N TRP A 135 -1.46 -5.11 19.83
CA TRP A 135 -2.63 -5.69 20.49
C TRP A 135 -3.32 -6.78 19.65
N ILE A 136 -3.07 -6.83 18.33
CA ILE A 136 -3.56 -7.90 17.47
C ILE A 136 -2.67 -9.12 17.69
N GLN A 137 -3.26 -10.18 18.25
CA GLN A 137 -2.48 -11.36 18.63
C GLN A 137 -2.11 -12.22 17.40
N PRO A 138 -0.96 -12.93 17.43
CA PRO A 138 -0.53 -13.79 16.33
C PRO A 138 -1.56 -14.83 15.88
N GLU A 139 -2.33 -15.39 16.82
CA GLU A 139 -3.34 -16.42 16.60
C GLU A 139 -4.63 -15.90 15.93
N TRP A 140 -4.80 -14.58 15.82
CA TRP A 140 -5.92 -13.99 15.09
C TRP A 140 -5.72 -14.13 13.58
N TRP A 141 -4.47 -14.28 13.12
CA TRP A 141 -4.15 -14.29 11.69
C TRP A 141 -4.37 -15.65 11.04
N GLU A 142 -5.23 -15.68 10.04
CA GLU A 142 -5.49 -16.84 9.18
C GLU A 142 -4.97 -16.56 7.76
N GLU A 143 -4.39 -17.57 7.10
CA GLU A 143 -4.00 -17.48 5.69
C GLU A 143 -5.19 -17.81 4.79
N VAL A 144 -5.50 -16.92 3.84
CA VAL A 144 -6.56 -17.08 2.83
C VAL A 144 -5.97 -17.87 1.66
N LYS A 145 -6.67 -18.93 1.26
CA LYS A 145 -6.24 -19.86 0.20
C LYS A 145 -6.74 -19.45 -1.18
#